data_AF-W4LD71-F1
#
_entry.id   AF-W4LD71-F1
#
_cell.length_a   1.000
_cell.length_b   1.000
_cell.length_c   1.000
_cell.angle_alpha   90.00
_cell.angle_beta   90.00
_cell.angle_gamma   90.00
#
_symmetry.space_group_name_H-M   'P 1'
#
loop_
_entity.id
_entity.type
_entity.pdbx_description
1 polymer ?
#
loop_
_entity_poly.entity_id
_entity_poly.type
_entity_poly.pdbx_seq_one_letter_code
_entity_poly.pdbx_strand_id
1 'polypeptide(L)' 'MADQQPHLPEQEALQELVRRRYRHYLTTEQLEAVKREVEAVAEMLASLREVPLANHEEPFTSFIPYRRET' A
#
# COMPACT_ATOMS: atom_id res chain seq x y z
N MET A 1 -10.47 -24.31 2.06
CA MET A 1 -11.57 -23.31 1.99
C MET A 1 -10.90 -21.97 2.22
N ALA A 2 -10.57 -21.23 1.17
CA ALA A 2 -10.00 -19.90 1.31
C ALA A 2 -11.15 -18.97 1.67
N ASP A 3 -11.13 -18.42 2.89
CA ASP A 3 -12.09 -17.42 3.34
C ASP A 3 -12.04 -16.24 2.37
N GLN A 4 -13.07 -16.14 1.52
CA GLN A 4 -13.36 -14.92 0.80
C GLN A 4 -13.80 -13.90 1.85
N GLN A 5 -12.83 -13.12 2.34
CA GLN A 5 -13.15 -11.92 3.09
C GLN A 5 -14.05 -11.05 2.20
N PRO A 6 -15.16 -10.51 2.74
CA PRO A 6 -16.08 -9.70 1.96
C PRO A 6 -15.30 -8.57 1.30
N HIS A 7 -15.53 -8.36 0.00
CA HIS A 7 -15.01 -7.22 -0.75
C HIS A 7 -15.65 -5.93 -0.21
N LEU A 8 -15.20 -5.50 0.96
CA LEU A 8 -15.23 -4.09 1.32
C LEU A 8 -14.42 -3.37 0.23
N PRO A 9 -14.88 -2.21 -0.28
CA PRO A 9 -14.09 -1.42 -1.22
C PRO A 9 -12.67 -1.28 -0.68
N GLU A 10 -11.65 -1.49 -1.53
CA GLU A 10 -10.22 -1.66 -1.16
C GLU A 10 -9.77 -0.66 -0.08
N GLN A 11 -10.25 0.57 -0.16
CA GLN A 11 -10.05 1.65 0.80
C GLN A 11 -10.55 1.35 2.23
N GLU A 12 -11.77 0.83 2.40
CA GLU A 12 -12.33 0.46 3.71
C GLU A 12 -11.52 -0.65 4.38
N ALA A 13 -11.05 -1.64 3.60
CA ALA A 13 -10.20 -2.71 4.09
C ALA A 13 -8.84 -2.19 4.58
N LEU A 14 -8.23 -1.27 3.83
CA LEU A 14 -6.97 -0.62 4.20
C LEU A 14 -7.12 0.24 5.47
N GLN A 15 -8.20 1.02 5.57
CA GLN A 15 -8.49 1.83 6.75
C GLN A 15 -8.72 0.95 8.00
N GLU A 16 -9.45 -0.16 7.86
CA GLU A 16 -9.67 -1.11 8.95
C GLU A 16 -8.36 -1.80 9.37
N LEU A 17 -7.46 -2.09 8.43
CA LEU A 17 -6.13 -2.63 8.72
C LEU A 17 -5.28 -1.65 9.55
N VAL A 18 -5.26 -0.37 9.14
CA VAL A 18 -4.57 0.71 9.88
C VAL A 18 -5.12 0.81 11.30
N ARG A 19 -6.45 0.87 11.44
CA ARG A 19 -7.11 0.94 12.74
C ARG A 19 -6.77 -0.27 13.60
N ARG A 20 -6.84 -1.49 13.06
CA ARG A 20 -6.53 -2.72 13.81
C ARG A 20 -5.08 -2.75 14.30
N ARG A 21 -4.12 -2.34 13.47
CA ARG A 21 -2.70 -2.43 13.77
C ARG A 21 -2.18 -1.27 14.62
N TYR A 22 -2.70 -0.07 14.43
CA TYR A 22 -2.11 1.16 14.95
C TYR A 22 -3.02 2.01 15.85
N ARG A 23 -4.28 1.63 16.10
CA ARG A 23 -5.21 2.43 16.94
C ARG A 23 -4.66 2.84 18.30
N HIS A 24 -3.80 2.04 18.91
CA HIS A 24 -3.23 2.31 20.24
C HIS A 24 -2.09 3.33 20.21
N TYR A 25 -1.56 3.60 19.02
CA TYR A 25 -0.44 4.52 18.78
C TYR A 25 -0.88 5.83 18.12
N LEU A 26 -2.16 5.94 17.75
CA LEU A 26 -2.68 7.08 17.02
C LEU A 26 -3.82 7.72 17.81
N THR A 27 -3.76 9.04 17.94
CA THR A 27 -4.93 9.82 18.36
C THR A 27 -6.00 9.77 17.27
N THR A 28 -7.24 10.13 17.62
CA THR A 28 -8.33 10.21 16.65
C THR A 28 -7.98 11.12 15.47
N GLU A 29 -7.35 12.26 15.73
CA GLU A 29 -6.93 13.21 14.70
C GLU A 29 -5.87 12.61 13.77
N GLN A 30 -4.89 11.90 14.33
CA GLN A 30 -3.86 11.21 13.55
C GLN A 30 -4.46 10.07 12.72
N LEU A 31 -5.46 9.36 13.24
CA LEU A 31 -6.16 8.32 12.49
C LEU A 31 -6.91 8.91 11.29
N GLU A 32 -7.61 10.02 11.47
CA GLU A 32 -8.29 10.71 10.37
C GLU A 32 -7.31 11.27 9.33
N ALA A 33 -6.15 11.77 9.77
CA ALA A 33 -5.08 12.15 8.84
C ALA A 33 -4.60 10.96 8.01
N VAL A 34 -4.35 9.80 8.63
CA VAL A 34 -3.92 8.60 7.90
C VAL A 34 -5.00 8.14 6.90
N LYS A 35 -6.28 8.22 7.24
CA LYS A 35 -7.35 7.86 6.29
C LYS A 35 -7.33 8.72 5.02
N ARG A 36 -7.14 10.03 5.17
CA ARG A 36 -7.02 10.97 4.02
C ARG A 36 -5.80 10.65 3.15
N GLU A 37 -4.67 10.33 3.78
CA GLU A 37 -3.46 9.94 3.05
C GLU A 37 -3.64 8.62 2.30
N VAL A 38 -4.31 7.63 2.93
CA VAL A 38 -4.62 6.34 2.28
C VAL A 38 -5.50 6.55 1.04
N GLU A 39 -6.47 7.45 1.11
CA GLU A 39 -7.32 7.82 -0.02
C GLU A 39 -6.51 8.45 -1.16
N ALA A 40 -5.68 9.46 -0.87
CA ALA A 40 -4.83 10.10 -1.85
C ALA A 40 -3.85 9.10 -2.53
N VAL A 41 -3.28 8.18 -1.75
CA VAL A 41 -2.40 7.12 -2.28
C VAL A 41 -3.19 6.14 -3.15
N ALA A 42 -4.42 5.78 -2.79
CA ALA A 42 -5.24 4.88 -3.59
C ALA A 42 -5.59 5.49 -4.96
N GLU A 43 -5.92 6.78 -5.01
CA GLU A 43 -6.16 7.51 -6.27
C GLU A 43 -4.89 7.58 -7.15
N MET A 44 -3.73 7.84 -6.53
CA MET A 44 -2.45 7.81 -7.23
C MET A 44 -2.15 6.42 -7.79
N LEU A 45 -2.38 5.35 -7.01
CA LEU A 45 -2.17 3.97 -7.45
C LEU A 45 -3.12 3.58 -8.60
N ALA A 46 -4.38 4.02 -8.56
CA ALA A 46 -5.31 3.83 -9.66
C ALA A 46 -4.76 4.46 -10.95
N SER A 47 -4.19 5.67 -10.86
CA SER A 47 -3.56 6.33 -12.01
C SER A 47 -2.31 5.59 -12.52
N LEU A 48 -1.51 5.01 -11.63
CA LEU A 48 -0.33 4.21 -11.99
C LEU A 48 -0.70 2.86 -12.63
N ARG A 49 -1.82 2.25 -12.23
CA ARG A 49 -2.32 0.98 -12.80
C ARG A 49 -2.73 1.13 -14.28
N GLU A 50 -3.07 2.34 -14.73
CA GLU A 50 -3.37 2.63 -16.13
C GLU A 50 -2.12 2.68 -17.03
N VAL A 51 -0.91 2.71 -16.45
CA VAL A 51 0.33 2.66 -17.22
C VAL A 51 0.61 1.20 -17.60
N PRO A 52 0.53 0.83 -18.89
CA PRO A 52 0.77 -0.55 -19.30
C PRO A 52 2.26 -0.86 -19.14
N LEU A 53 2.57 -1.86 -18.32
CA LEU A 53 3.94 -2.35 -18.18
C LEU A 53 4.15 -3.65 -18.96
N ALA A 54 5.21 -3.72 -19.75
CA ALA A 54 5.63 -4.92 -20.46
C ALA A 54 6.62 -5.72 -19.61
N ASN A 55 6.66 -7.05 -19.80
CA ASN A 55 7.52 -7.94 -18.99
C ASN A 55 9.03 -7.63 -19.05
N HIS A 56 9.49 -6.82 -19.99
CA HIS A 56 10.89 -6.43 -20.13
C HIS A 56 11.22 -5.10 -19.45
N GLU A 57 10.24 -4.45 -18.82
CA GLU A 57 10.45 -3.23 -18.07
C GLU A 57 10.93 -3.58 -16.67
N GLU A 58 12.22 -3.34 -16.45
CA GLU A 58 12.89 -3.58 -15.19
C GLU A 58 12.65 -2.42 -14.19
N PRO A 59 12.67 -2.69 -12.88
CA PRO A 59 12.66 -1.63 -11.87
C PRO A 59 13.81 -0.63 -12.08
N PHE A 60 13.56 0.65 -11.85
CA PHE A 60 14.58 1.71 -11.95
C PHE A 60 15.84 1.42 -11.12
N THR A 61 15.65 0.74 -9.98
CA THR A 61 16.74 0.27 -9.13
C THR A 61 16.78 -1.25 -9.17
N SER A 62 17.81 -1.79 -9.80
CA SER A 62 18.12 -3.22 -9.70
C SER A 62 18.70 -3.56 -8.32
N PHE A 63 18.37 -4.74 -7.82
CA PHE A 63 19.03 -5.26 -6.62
C PHE A 63 20.50 -5.54 -6.92
N ILE A 64 21.40 -4.88 -6.18
CA ILE A 64 22.84 -5.14 -6.25
C ILE A 64 23.23 -5.90 -4.97
N PRO A 65 23.61 -7.20 -5.07
CA PRO A 65 24.06 -7.94 -3.92
C PRO A 65 25.37 -7.33 -3.39
N TYR A 66 25.44 -7.17 -2.07
CA TYR A 66 26.68 -6.78 -1.42
C TYR A 66 27.76 -7.84 -1.67
N ARG A 67 28.90 -7.42 -2.22
CA ARG A 67 30.11 -8.23 -2.31
C ARG A 67 31.18 -7.56 -1.46
N ARG A 68 31.70 -8.30 -0.48
CA ARG A 68 32.87 -7.85 0.29
C ARG A 68 34.05 -7.78 -0.68
N GLU A 69 34.60 -6.59 -0.87
CA GLU A 69 35.85 -6.42 -1.63
C GLU A 69 36.94 -7.23 -0.92
N THR A 70 37.60 -8.11 -1.68
CA THR A 70 38.63 -9.04 -1.18
C THR A 70 40.00 -8.52 -1.53
#